data_AF-A0AAE3R750-F1
#
_entry.id   AF-A0AAE3R750-F1
#
_cell.length_a   1.000
_cell.length_b   1.000
_cell.length_c   1.000
_cell.angle_alpha   90.00
_cell.angle_beta   90.00
_cell.angle_gamma   90.00
#
_symmetry.space_group_name_H-M   'P 1'
#
loop_
_entity.id
_entity.type
_entity.pdbx_description
1 polymer ?
#
loop_
_entity_poly.entity_id
_entity_poly.type
_entity_poly.pdbx_seq_one_letter_code
_entity_poly.pdbx_strand_id
1 'polypeptide(L)'
;MAEKIKQITPERRITFDSVINVLTSHSLRDFPREEWKEIPGFENYHLSNYGRLKSLSRRVEMPQGRFRMQPERIMRLFVTKSKNTYLNTESIHINCSLGKEGKKKRIALARLVYYLFVRPFDLEDYSLVVSYKDCNSLNVHYTNLELLSISEQKYKMFAKGRARSWRADHKQAVIQYTVSGTEIARFESIYAAEKATAIPSGSIYTTVSGKSYTAGGYHWRLVDPALQAAKKEKEIETASNKEFNHSLWEKAGKPEVDKELIPPYLNLSLDDMKGERWANLTHYQGLYQVSNLGRVKKLAGWSSATRGKIWLPEQIMALRLNSGKTKDSEGHTGRYLSVNLTKNRQKKQISIARLVYCCFVAPFDLADRNLVVISQNPLLPSTNNLQLISVKQRKERENARRLQKEVLV
;
A
#
# COMPACT_ATOMS: atom_id res chain seq x y z
N MET A 1 42.74 -24.61 -4.38
CA MET A 1 41.99 -23.46 -3.80
C MET A 1 40.67 -23.85 -3.14
N ALA A 2 40.05 -24.99 -3.45
CA ALA A 2 38.80 -25.45 -2.83
C ALA A 2 38.97 -26.18 -1.48
N GLU A 3 40.20 -26.51 -1.07
CA GLU A 3 40.46 -27.23 0.20
C GLU A 3 40.88 -26.34 1.38
N LYS A 4 41.10 -25.02 1.17
CA LYS A 4 41.35 -24.07 2.28
C LYS A 4 40.08 -23.49 2.92
N ILE A 5 38.89 -23.96 2.53
CA ILE A 5 37.60 -23.49 3.06
C ILE A 5 37.02 -24.44 4.14
N LYS A 6 37.66 -25.60 4.40
CA LYS A 6 37.17 -26.61 5.35
C LYS A 6 37.77 -26.57 6.77
N GLN A 7 38.44 -25.48 7.15
CA GLN A 7 38.91 -25.28 8.54
C GLN A 7 38.39 -23.96 9.16
N ILE A 8 37.09 -23.68 8.99
CA ILE A 8 36.40 -22.70 9.83
C ILE A 8 35.52 -23.52 10.78
N THR A 9 35.96 -23.57 12.03
CA THR A 9 35.27 -24.17 13.18
C THR A 9 33.81 -23.70 13.28
N PRO A 10 32.88 -24.54 13.76
CA PRO A 10 31.46 -24.22 13.87
C PRO A 10 31.16 -23.32 15.09
N GLU A 11 31.97 -22.28 15.32
CA GLU A 11 31.71 -21.33 16.39
C GLU A 11 30.66 -20.29 15.93
N ARG A 12 29.45 -20.49 16.46
CA ARG A 12 28.40 -19.47 16.68
C ARG A 12 27.77 -18.90 15.41
N ARG A 13 26.77 -19.61 14.89
CA ARG A 13 25.61 -18.92 14.29
C ARG A 13 24.99 -18.05 15.39
N ILE A 14 25.22 -16.74 15.32
CA ILE A 14 24.50 -15.79 16.17
C ILE A 14 23.02 -15.90 15.74
N THR A 15 22.18 -16.45 16.61
CA THR A 15 20.75 -16.61 16.33
C THR A 15 20.08 -15.24 16.25
N PHE A 16 19.02 -15.12 15.46
CA PHE A 16 18.25 -13.88 15.31
C PHE A 16 17.82 -13.30 16.68
N ASP A 17 17.41 -14.16 17.60
CA ASP A 17 17.04 -13.78 18.97
C ASP A 17 18.22 -13.26 19.78
N SER A 18 19.42 -13.81 19.57
CA SER A 18 20.64 -13.34 20.23
C SER A 18 20.99 -11.90 19.81
N VAL A 19 20.85 -11.56 18.52
CA VAL A 19 21.13 -10.20 18.02
C VAL A 19 20.15 -9.18 18.61
N ILE A 20 18.85 -9.50 18.61
CA ILE A 20 17.82 -8.62 19.15
C ILE A 20 18.03 -8.39 20.64
N ASN A 21 18.30 -9.45 21.40
CA ASN A 21 18.52 -9.36 22.83
C ASN A 21 19.69 -8.43 23.19
N VAL A 22 20.77 -8.47 22.41
CA VAL A 22 21.93 -7.59 22.62
C VAL A 22 21.55 -6.13 22.39
N LEU A 23 20.85 -5.82 21.30
CA LEU A 23 20.47 -4.44 20.94
C LEU A 23 19.40 -3.83 21.84
N THR A 24 18.51 -4.66 22.43
CA THR A 24 17.43 -4.19 23.31
C THR A 24 17.79 -4.23 24.79
N SER A 25 18.91 -4.85 25.16
CA SER A 25 19.34 -4.96 26.56
C SER A 25 19.75 -3.61 27.16
N HIS A 26 19.06 -3.22 28.22
CA HIS A 26 19.34 -2.02 29.01
C HIS A 26 20.36 -2.25 30.15
N SER A 27 20.87 -3.46 30.31
CA SER A 27 21.83 -3.81 31.37
C SER A 27 23.16 -3.08 31.20
N LEU A 28 23.78 -2.57 32.27
CA LEU A 28 25.15 -2.04 32.17
C LEU A 28 26.22 -3.13 32.10
N ARG A 29 25.85 -4.40 32.34
CA ARG A 29 26.77 -5.53 32.20
C ARG A 29 27.16 -5.73 30.74
N ASP A 30 28.44 -5.98 30.54
CA ASP A 30 29.00 -6.23 29.23
C ASP A 30 28.68 -7.67 28.78
N PHE A 31 28.46 -7.84 27.48
CA PHE A 31 28.39 -9.16 26.87
C PHE A 31 29.81 -9.75 26.68
N PRO A 32 29.96 -11.07 26.53
CA PRO A 32 31.26 -11.68 26.28
C PRO A 32 31.93 -11.10 25.03
N ARG A 33 33.19 -10.64 25.17
CA ARG A 33 33.97 -9.96 24.10
C ARG A 33 33.35 -8.65 23.60
N GLU A 34 32.51 -8.02 24.42
CA GLU A 34 32.02 -6.67 24.13
C GLU A 34 33.13 -5.65 24.38
N GLU A 35 33.43 -4.86 23.35
CA GLU A 35 34.43 -3.81 23.39
C GLU A 35 33.75 -2.47 23.18
N TRP A 36 34.10 -1.46 23.99
CA TRP A 36 33.54 -0.12 23.94
C TRP A 36 34.56 0.88 23.40
N LYS A 37 34.15 1.74 22.48
CA LYS A 37 34.94 2.85 21.95
C LYS A 37 34.22 4.17 22.10
N GLU A 38 34.96 5.22 22.37
CA GLU A 38 34.46 6.60 22.34
C GLU A 38 34.02 6.99 20.93
N ILE A 39 32.96 7.80 20.81
CA ILE A 39 32.52 8.34 19.54
C ILE A 39 33.13 9.74 19.35
N PRO A 40 34.02 9.96 18.34
CA PRO A 40 34.62 11.27 18.11
C PRO A 40 33.59 12.39 17.94
N GLY A 41 33.81 13.50 18.63
CA GLY A 41 32.90 14.63 18.68
C GLY A 41 31.68 14.44 19.61
N PHE A 42 31.53 13.27 20.23
CA PHE A 42 30.48 12.93 21.19
C PHE A 42 31.06 12.16 22.39
N GLU A 43 32.00 12.79 23.06
CA GLU A 43 32.87 12.22 24.11
C GLU A 43 32.07 11.65 25.30
N ASN A 44 30.84 12.13 25.50
CA ASN A 44 29.91 11.64 26.52
C ASN A 44 29.26 10.28 26.20
N TYR A 45 29.62 9.66 25.07
CA TYR A 45 29.02 8.43 24.57
C TYR A 45 30.08 7.42 24.14
N HIS A 46 29.88 6.18 24.57
CA HIS A 46 30.63 5.03 24.07
C HIS A 46 29.72 4.13 23.24
N LEU A 47 30.27 3.55 22.16
CA LEU A 47 29.60 2.57 21.32
C LEU A 47 30.32 1.23 21.40
N SER A 48 29.58 0.15 21.51
CA SER A 48 30.17 -1.19 21.51
C SER A 48 30.30 -1.80 20.12
N ASN A 49 31.20 -2.77 19.97
CA ASN A 49 31.37 -3.57 18.76
C ASN A 49 30.11 -4.38 18.37
N TYR A 50 29.16 -4.56 19.30
CA TYR A 50 27.84 -5.13 19.08
C TYR A 50 26.75 -4.08 18.74
N GLY A 51 27.10 -2.79 18.72
CA GLY A 51 26.16 -1.70 18.42
C GLY A 51 25.33 -1.23 19.62
N ARG A 52 25.72 -1.56 20.85
CA ARG A 52 25.09 -0.97 22.03
C ARG A 52 25.63 0.44 22.25
N LEU A 53 24.76 1.39 22.57
CA LEU A 53 25.15 2.78 22.82
C LEU A 53 25.05 3.08 24.32
N LYS A 54 26.16 3.48 24.93
CA LYS A 54 26.25 3.84 26.35
C LYS A 54 26.41 5.36 26.47
N SER A 55 25.55 5.99 27.25
CA SER A 55 25.70 7.38 27.67
C SER A 55 26.40 7.38 29.02
N LEU A 56 27.54 8.07 29.11
CA LEU A 56 28.32 8.17 30.34
C LEU A 56 27.64 9.08 31.37
N SER A 57 27.99 8.88 32.64
CA SER A 57 27.53 9.74 33.73
C SER A 57 28.13 11.13 33.60
N ARG A 58 27.32 12.17 33.78
CA ARG A 58 27.78 13.57 33.67
C ARG A 58 26.82 14.55 34.31
N ARG A 59 27.35 15.71 34.69
CA ARG A 59 26.55 16.87 35.09
C ARG A 59 25.99 17.56 33.85
N VAL A 60 24.66 17.66 33.76
CA VAL A 60 23.98 18.36 32.66
C VAL A 60 23.34 19.63 33.20
N GLU A 61 23.68 20.76 32.59
CA GLU A 61 23.05 22.04 32.88
C GLU A 61 21.66 22.11 32.22
N MET A 62 20.69 22.61 33.00
CA MET A 62 19.30 22.78 32.62
C MET A 62 19.02 24.27 32.40
N PRO A 63 17.94 24.63 31.70
CA PRO A 63 17.48 26.01 31.64
C PRO A 63 17.38 26.61 33.06
N GLN A 64 17.76 27.89 33.22
CA GLN A 64 17.77 28.61 34.50
C GLN A 64 18.91 28.23 35.47
N GLY A 65 20.04 27.69 34.97
CA GLY A 65 21.25 27.44 35.77
C GLY A 65 21.13 26.29 36.78
N ARG A 66 20.07 25.47 36.68
CA ARG A 66 19.92 24.25 37.47
C ARG A 66 20.79 23.14 36.87
N PHE A 67 21.21 22.19 37.70
CA PHE A 67 22.00 21.05 37.23
C PHE A 67 21.31 19.74 37.56
N ARG A 68 21.46 18.75 36.67
CA ARG A 68 21.03 17.38 36.90
C ARG A 68 22.20 16.44 36.68
N MET A 69 22.46 15.55 37.64
CA MET A 69 23.36 14.43 37.43
C MET A 69 22.67 13.40 36.54
N GLN A 70 23.21 13.17 35.35
CA GLN A 70 22.75 12.12 34.47
C GLN A 70 23.54 10.85 34.80
N PRO A 71 22.89 9.75 35.24
CA PRO A 71 23.59 8.50 35.45
C PRO A 71 23.98 7.85 34.12
N GLU A 72 25.02 7.03 34.19
CA GLU A 72 25.39 6.14 33.10
C GLU A 72 24.22 5.22 32.73
N ARG A 73 23.98 5.03 31.44
CA ARG A 73 22.91 4.14 30.97
C ARG A 73 23.15 3.66 29.54
N ILE A 74 22.59 2.50 29.22
CA ILE A 74 22.43 2.07 27.83
C ILE A 74 21.25 2.82 27.20
N MET A 75 21.53 3.43 26.06
CA MET A 75 20.59 4.27 25.34
C MET A 75 19.67 3.42 24.46
N ARG A 76 18.38 3.77 24.47
CA ARG A 76 17.41 3.18 23.57
C ARG A 76 17.72 3.58 22.12
N LEU A 77 17.77 2.58 21.24
CA LEU A 77 17.96 2.76 19.81
C LEU A 77 16.63 3.07 19.10
N PHE A 78 16.71 3.74 17.96
CA PHE A 78 15.57 4.10 17.13
C PHE A 78 15.47 3.18 15.92
N VAL A 79 14.31 2.56 15.76
CA VAL A 79 14.02 1.67 14.64
C VAL A 79 13.20 2.43 13.61
N THR A 80 13.66 2.43 12.37
CA THR A 80 12.94 2.97 11.21
C THR A 80 12.73 1.87 10.19
N LYS A 81 11.59 1.92 9.49
CA LYS A 81 11.24 0.93 8.46
C LYS A 81 11.24 1.60 7.10
N SER A 82 11.74 0.87 6.11
CA SER A 82 11.66 1.24 4.70
C SER A 82 10.99 0.11 3.94
N LYS A 83 10.06 0.44 3.04
CA LYS A 83 9.37 -0.57 2.23
C LYS A 83 10.09 -0.74 0.90
N ASN A 84 10.48 -1.97 0.59
CA ASN A 84 10.87 -2.34 -0.77
C ASN A 84 9.59 -2.68 -1.55
N THR A 85 9.14 -1.78 -2.41
CA THR A 85 7.93 -1.96 -3.24
C THR A 85 8.04 -3.08 -4.25
N TYR A 86 9.26 -3.49 -4.65
CA TYR A 86 9.47 -4.54 -5.64
C TYR A 86 9.24 -5.93 -5.05
N LEU A 87 9.78 -6.19 -3.86
CA LEU A 87 9.58 -7.46 -3.15
C LEU A 87 8.40 -7.43 -2.17
N ASN A 88 7.76 -6.27 -2.00
CA ASN A 88 6.78 -6.00 -0.94
C ASN A 88 7.29 -6.32 0.49
N THR A 89 8.60 -6.36 0.68
CA THR A 89 9.26 -6.63 1.97
C THR A 89 9.61 -5.34 2.70
N GLU A 90 9.59 -5.37 4.03
CA GLU A 90 10.13 -4.30 4.86
C GLU A 90 11.63 -4.50 5.13
N SER A 91 12.39 -3.42 5.19
CA SER A 91 13.78 -3.40 5.64
C SER A 91 13.89 -2.46 6.84
N ILE A 92 14.53 -2.97 7.89
CA ILE A 92 14.68 -2.29 9.17
C ILE A 92 16.02 -1.55 9.19
N HIS A 93 16.02 -0.31 9.68
CA HIS A 93 17.22 0.50 9.88
C HIS A 93 17.29 0.96 11.32
N ILE A 94 18.43 0.69 11.95
CA ILE A 94 18.70 1.05 13.34
C ILE A 94 19.51 2.34 13.38
N ASN A 95 19.03 3.31 14.15
CA ASN A 95 19.68 4.60 14.35
C ASN A 95 19.90 4.83 15.83
N CYS A 96 20.97 5.55 16.17
CA CYS A 96 21.19 6.08 17.49
C CYS A 96 20.96 7.61 17.50
N SER A 97 20.72 8.17 18.68
CA SER A 97 20.59 9.62 18.88
C SER A 97 21.70 10.07 19.81
N LEU A 98 22.58 10.92 19.31
CA LEU A 98 23.66 11.53 20.07
C LEU A 98 23.31 12.99 20.34
N GLY A 99 23.63 13.49 21.53
CA GLY A 99 23.33 14.87 21.93
C GLY A 99 24.60 15.63 22.31
N LYS A 100 24.79 16.83 21.77
CA LYS A 100 25.87 17.76 22.16
C LYS A 100 25.32 19.19 22.12
N GLU A 101 25.61 19.98 23.15
CA GLU A 101 25.20 21.40 23.24
C GLU A 101 23.69 21.62 23.00
N GLY A 102 22.84 20.77 23.58
CA GLY A 102 21.38 20.85 23.41
C GLY A 102 20.86 20.39 22.04
N LYS A 103 21.72 20.16 21.05
CA LYS A 103 21.35 19.65 19.71
C LYS A 103 21.43 18.13 19.70
N LYS A 104 20.45 17.49 19.05
CA LYS A 104 20.39 16.03 18.85
C LYS A 104 20.67 15.68 17.39
N LYS A 105 21.59 14.75 17.17
CA LYS A 105 21.91 14.19 15.85
C LYS A 105 21.50 12.72 15.81
N ARG A 106 20.74 12.32 14.79
CA ARG A 106 20.44 10.92 14.50
C ARG A 106 21.46 10.37 13.52
N ILE A 107 22.10 9.25 13.85
CA ILE A 107 23.12 8.62 13.01
C ILE A 107 22.78 7.14 12.86
N ALA A 108 22.98 6.59 11.66
CA ALA A 108 22.80 5.17 11.42
C ALA A 108 23.81 4.36 12.26
N LEU A 109 23.31 3.39 13.02
CA LEU A 109 24.12 2.64 13.98
C LEU A 109 25.27 1.89 13.32
N ALA A 110 24.99 1.20 12.22
CA ALA A 110 25.99 0.45 11.46
C ALA A 110 27.11 1.34 10.90
N ARG A 111 26.83 2.61 10.56
CA ARG A 111 27.88 3.55 10.11
C ARG A 111 28.88 3.82 11.23
N LEU A 112 28.40 4.07 12.45
CA LEU A 112 29.27 4.31 13.59
C LEU A 112 30.05 3.06 14.01
N VAL A 113 29.41 1.89 14.02
CA VAL A 113 30.11 0.63 14.35
C VAL A 113 31.21 0.36 13.32
N TYR A 114 30.92 0.51 12.03
CA TYR A 114 31.94 0.35 10.98
C TYR A 114 33.10 1.34 11.15
N TYR A 115 32.77 2.62 11.35
CA TYR A 115 33.75 3.69 11.53
C TYR A 115 34.70 3.42 12.70
N LEU A 116 34.18 2.97 13.85
CA LEU A 116 34.97 2.74 15.07
C LEU A 116 35.74 1.41 15.08
N PHE A 117 35.16 0.35 14.52
CA PHE A 117 35.66 -1.03 14.71
C PHE A 117 36.19 -1.70 13.45
N VAL A 118 35.96 -1.12 12.26
CA VAL A 118 36.47 -1.67 10.98
C VAL A 118 37.48 -0.72 10.36
N ARG A 119 37.03 0.47 9.93
CA ARG A 119 37.89 1.47 9.31
C ARG A 119 37.23 2.85 9.35
N PRO A 120 37.96 3.91 9.76
CA PRO A 120 37.43 5.28 9.72
C PRO A 120 37.21 5.73 8.27
N PHE A 121 36.15 6.51 8.06
CA PHE A 121 35.76 7.14 6.80
C PHE A 121 34.93 8.40 7.12
N ASP A 122 34.68 9.24 6.12
CA ASP A 122 33.84 10.42 6.31
C ASP A 122 32.37 10.01 6.57
N LEU A 123 31.89 10.27 7.78
CA LEU A 123 30.53 9.95 8.19
C LEU A 123 29.48 10.81 7.47
N GLU A 124 29.87 11.95 6.88
CA GLU A 124 29.03 12.80 6.04
C GLU A 124 29.13 12.46 4.54
N ASP A 125 29.98 11.52 4.14
CA ASP A 125 29.99 11.00 2.77
C ASP A 125 28.82 10.02 2.58
N TYR A 126 27.77 10.53 1.93
CA TYR A 126 26.57 9.77 1.58
C TYR A 126 26.73 8.96 0.28
N SER A 127 27.88 9.05 -0.41
CA SER A 127 28.22 8.18 -1.55
C SER A 127 28.67 6.77 -1.12
N LEU A 128 29.00 6.63 0.17
CA LEU A 128 29.39 5.37 0.80
C LEU A 128 28.26 4.83 1.68
N VAL A 129 27.99 3.53 1.55
CA VAL A 129 26.93 2.82 2.24
C VAL A 129 27.51 1.64 3.00
N VAL A 130 27.15 1.51 4.28
CA VAL A 130 27.48 0.31 5.07
C VAL A 130 26.44 -0.77 4.78
N SER A 131 26.92 -1.91 4.29
CA SER A 131 26.12 -3.09 3.94
C SER A 131 26.37 -4.21 4.94
N TYR A 132 25.43 -5.17 4.98
CA TYR A 132 25.49 -6.35 5.85
C TYR A 132 25.85 -7.57 5.02
N LYS A 133 26.88 -8.33 5.43
CA LYS A 133 27.34 -9.52 4.70
C LYS A 133 26.28 -10.62 4.73
N ASP A 134 25.69 -10.85 5.90
CA ASP A 134 24.61 -11.83 6.14
C ASP A 134 23.21 -11.39 5.68
N CYS A 135 23.06 -10.18 5.14
CA CYS A 135 21.77 -9.56 4.75
C CYS A 135 20.79 -9.28 5.90
N ASN A 136 21.22 -9.38 7.16
CA ASN A 136 20.42 -9.06 8.33
C ASN A 136 20.80 -7.68 8.88
N SER A 137 19.91 -6.69 8.69
CA SER A 137 20.16 -5.32 9.14
C SER A 137 20.09 -5.12 10.66
N LEU A 138 19.70 -6.14 11.40
CA LEU A 138 19.80 -6.16 12.86
C LEU A 138 21.20 -6.60 13.32
N ASN A 139 21.93 -7.38 12.52
CA ASN A 139 23.27 -7.84 12.87
C ASN A 139 24.30 -6.75 12.55
N VAL A 140 24.39 -5.77 13.45
CA VAL A 140 25.31 -4.63 13.31
C VAL A 140 26.73 -4.91 13.84
N HIS A 141 27.05 -6.17 14.18
CA HIS A 141 28.38 -6.52 14.68
C HIS A 141 29.44 -6.22 13.63
N TYR A 142 30.57 -5.62 14.05
CA TYR A 142 31.57 -5.04 13.12
C TYR A 142 32.08 -6.03 12.05
N THR A 143 32.22 -7.32 12.37
CA THR A 143 32.66 -8.35 11.41
C THR A 143 31.67 -8.60 10.27
N ASN A 144 30.38 -8.32 10.51
CA ASN A 144 29.31 -8.47 9.53
C ASN A 144 29.16 -7.25 8.60
N LEU A 145 29.87 -6.16 8.89
CA LEU A 145 29.74 -4.92 8.13
C LEU A 145 30.78 -4.83 7.01
N GLU A 146 30.39 -4.21 5.91
CA GLU A 146 31.26 -3.83 4.80
C GLU A 146 30.87 -2.45 4.26
N LEU A 147 31.83 -1.70 3.73
CA LEU A 147 31.61 -0.38 3.16
C LEU A 147 31.64 -0.48 1.64
N LEU A 148 30.58 -0.03 1.00
CA LEU A 148 30.39 -0.10 -0.46
C LEU A 148 30.09 1.29 -1.02
N SER A 149 30.46 1.52 -2.27
CA SER A 149 29.91 2.63 -3.05
C SER A 149 28.42 2.39 -3.37
N ILE A 150 27.70 3.46 -3.72
CA ILE A 150 26.32 3.35 -4.23
C ILE A 150 26.21 2.38 -5.42
N SER A 151 27.23 2.34 -6.30
CA SER A 151 27.24 1.46 -7.48
C SER A 151 27.34 -0.02 -7.09
N GLU A 152 28.27 -0.37 -6.20
CA GLU A 152 28.45 -1.73 -5.71
C GLU A 152 27.23 -2.20 -4.91
N GLN A 153 26.65 -1.34 -4.08
CA GLN A 153 25.41 -1.65 -3.36
C GLN A 153 24.26 -1.95 -4.34
N LYS A 154 24.11 -1.17 -5.42
CA LYS A 154 23.11 -1.46 -6.47
C LYS A 154 23.38 -2.80 -7.15
N TYR A 155 24.63 -3.08 -7.53
CA TYR A 155 25.02 -4.36 -8.12
C TYR A 155 24.67 -5.54 -7.19
N LYS A 156 25.03 -5.44 -5.90
CA LYS A 156 24.69 -6.42 -4.87
C LYS A 156 23.18 -6.61 -4.74
N MET A 157 22.38 -5.54 -4.83
CA MET A 157 20.92 -5.63 -4.83
C MET A 157 20.37 -6.35 -6.06
N PHE A 158 20.93 -6.11 -7.26
CA PHE A 158 20.54 -6.81 -8.48
C PHE A 158 20.92 -8.29 -8.46
N ALA A 159 22.16 -8.61 -8.08
CA ALA A 159 22.64 -9.99 -7.99
C ALA A 159 21.83 -10.84 -7.01
N LYS A 160 21.30 -10.22 -5.94
CA LYS A 160 20.41 -10.87 -4.96
C LYS A 160 18.92 -10.78 -5.32
N GLY A 161 18.57 -10.31 -6.52
CA GLY A 161 17.18 -10.20 -6.97
C GLY A 161 16.32 -9.22 -6.17
N ARG A 162 16.93 -8.27 -5.43
CA ARG A 162 16.21 -7.29 -4.58
C ARG A 162 15.84 -6.00 -5.30
N ALA A 163 16.29 -5.83 -6.54
CA ALA A 163 15.98 -4.71 -7.41
C ALA A 163 15.82 -5.17 -8.86
N ARG A 164 15.12 -4.37 -9.66
CA ARG A 164 14.91 -4.59 -11.10
C ARG A 164 15.56 -3.50 -11.92
N SER A 165 16.21 -3.87 -13.01
CA SER A 165 16.85 -2.90 -13.89
C SER A 165 15.81 -2.36 -14.88
N TRP A 166 15.42 -1.10 -14.70
CA TRP A 166 14.52 -0.41 -15.63
C TRP A 166 15.02 -0.51 -17.08
N ARG A 167 16.34 -0.39 -17.29
CA ARG A 167 16.95 -0.51 -18.62
C ARG A 167 16.77 -1.91 -19.20
N ALA A 168 16.93 -2.96 -18.40
CA ALA A 168 16.72 -4.33 -18.86
C ALA A 168 15.25 -4.58 -19.21
N ASP A 169 14.32 -4.09 -18.38
CA ASP A 169 12.87 -4.19 -18.63
C ASP A 169 12.46 -3.55 -19.96
N HIS A 170 13.10 -2.44 -20.35
CA HIS A 170 12.78 -1.70 -21.58
C HIS A 170 13.48 -2.22 -22.83
N LYS A 171 14.47 -3.10 -22.66
CA LYS A 171 15.10 -3.83 -23.77
C LYS A 171 14.28 -5.04 -24.22
N GLN A 172 13.21 -5.40 -23.51
CA GLN A 172 12.38 -6.56 -23.86
C GLN A 172 11.60 -6.30 -25.16
N ALA A 173 11.60 -7.28 -26.07
CA ALA A 173 10.84 -7.24 -27.31
C ALA A 173 9.33 -7.27 -27.05
N VAL A 174 8.58 -6.52 -27.86
CA VAL A 174 7.13 -6.35 -27.69
C VAL A 174 6.36 -6.52 -28.99
N ILE A 175 5.10 -6.92 -28.86
CA ILE A 175 4.13 -7.04 -29.94
C ILE A 175 3.01 -6.03 -29.67
N GLN A 176 2.67 -5.27 -30.69
CA GLN A 176 1.56 -4.32 -30.71
C GLN A 176 0.31 -5.00 -31.26
N TYR A 177 -0.80 -4.84 -30.56
CA TYR A 177 -2.11 -5.34 -30.95
C TYR A 177 -3.14 -4.21 -31.01
N THR A 178 -4.17 -4.38 -31.83
CA THR A 178 -5.43 -3.66 -31.66
C THR A 178 -6.06 -4.03 -30.32
N VAL A 179 -6.99 -3.21 -29.85
CA VAL A 179 -7.79 -3.53 -28.64
C VAL A 179 -8.64 -4.80 -28.83
N SER A 180 -8.99 -5.13 -30.08
CA SER A 180 -9.71 -6.37 -30.42
C SER A 180 -8.81 -7.62 -30.47
N GLY A 181 -7.49 -7.47 -30.27
CA GLY A 181 -6.54 -8.58 -30.24
C GLY A 181 -5.90 -8.95 -31.58
N THR A 182 -6.09 -8.14 -32.62
CA THR A 182 -5.42 -8.32 -33.92
C THR A 182 -3.99 -7.81 -33.85
N GLU A 183 -3.01 -8.62 -34.28
CA GLU A 183 -1.61 -8.22 -34.29
C GLU A 183 -1.34 -7.13 -35.34
N ILE A 184 -0.54 -6.13 -34.98
CA ILE A 184 -0.18 -5.00 -35.86
C ILE A 184 1.30 -5.04 -36.23
N ALA A 185 2.18 -5.14 -35.23
CA ALA A 185 3.62 -5.04 -35.43
C ALA A 185 4.42 -5.69 -34.29
N ARG A 186 5.67 -6.07 -34.58
CA ARG A 186 6.64 -6.58 -33.61
C ARG A 186 7.85 -5.65 -33.55
N PHE A 187 8.37 -5.44 -32.35
CA PHE A 187 9.52 -4.59 -32.10
C PHE A 187 10.55 -5.33 -31.25
N GLU A 188 11.83 -5.16 -31.60
CA GLU A 188 12.96 -5.78 -30.88
C GLU A 188 13.08 -5.31 -29.43
N SER A 189 12.53 -4.13 -29.10
CA SER A 189 12.48 -3.60 -27.74
C SER A 189 11.35 -2.60 -27.53
N ILE A 190 11.02 -2.30 -26.27
CA ILE A 190 10.10 -1.21 -25.92
C ILE A 190 10.63 0.13 -26.45
N TYR A 191 11.95 0.36 -26.42
CA TYR A 191 12.56 1.57 -27.00
C TYR A 191 12.38 1.64 -28.53
N ALA A 192 12.50 0.52 -29.23
CA ALA A 192 12.23 0.47 -30.66
C ALA A 192 10.76 0.79 -30.96
N ALA A 193 9.83 0.27 -30.16
CA ALA A 193 8.41 0.58 -30.26
C ALA A 193 8.12 2.07 -30.00
N GLU A 194 8.75 2.68 -28.98
CA GLU A 194 8.64 4.11 -28.69
C GLU A 194 9.11 4.96 -29.88
N LYS A 195 10.27 4.63 -30.46
CA LYS A 195 10.81 5.36 -31.62
C LYS A 195 9.88 5.28 -32.84
N ALA A 196 9.26 4.12 -33.07
CA ALA A 196 8.37 3.90 -34.22
C ALA A 196 6.98 4.51 -34.04
N THR A 197 6.45 4.53 -32.81
CA THR A 197 5.05 4.90 -32.55
C THR A 197 4.88 6.24 -31.84
N ALA A 198 5.97 6.86 -31.38
CA ALA A 198 6.00 8.02 -30.49
C ALA A 198 5.24 7.82 -29.17
N ILE A 199 4.96 6.57 -28.78
CA ILE A 199 4.32 6.24 -27.51
C ILE A 199 5.40 6.08 -26.44
N PRO A 200 5.31 6.79 -25.30
CA PRO A 200 6.33 6.73 -24.26
C PRO A 200 6.62 5.30 -23.78
N SER A 201 7.90 4.95 -23.67
CA SER A 201 8.35 3.60 -23.30
C SER A 201 7.73 3.11 -21.99
N GLY A 202 7.60 4.02 -21.01
CA GLY A 202 6.98 3.75 -19.72
C GLY A 202 5.50 3.37 -19.84
N SER A 203 4.75 3.99 -20.76
CA SER A 203 3.35 3.67 -21.01
C SER A 203 3.19 2.29 -21.65
N ILE A 204 4.05 1.97 -22.61
CA ILE A 204 4.10 0.62 -23.21
C ILE A 204 4.42 -0.41 -22.12
N TYR A 205 5.44 -0.15 -21.30
CA TYR A 205 5.82 -1.04 -20.19
C TYR A 205 4.67 -1.28 -19.20
N THR A 206 3.94 -0.22 -18.81
CA THR A 206 2.78 -0.39 -17.90
C THR A 206 1.68 -1.26 -18.49
N THR A 207 1.55 -1.27 -19.82
CA THR A 207 0.57 -2.13 -20.50
C THR A 207 1.01 -3.59 -20.44
N VAL A 208 2.26 -3.84 -20.81
CA VAL A 208 2.87 -5.17 -20.76
C VAL A 208 2.91 -5.75 -19.33
N SER A 209 3.05 -4.89 -18.31
CA SER A 209 3.07 -5.28 -16.91
C SER A 209 1.68 -5.39 -16.27
N GLY A 210 0.58 -5.29 -17.03
CA GLY A 210 -0.78 -5.40 -16.50
C GLY A 210 -1.26 -4.23 -15.63
N LYS A 211 -0.52 -3.11 -15.59
CA LYS A 211 -0.91 -1.92 -14.82
C LYS A 211 -1.89 -1.03 -15.56
N SER A 212 -1.93 -1.15 -16.88
CA SER A 212 -2.83 -0.42 -17.77
C SER A 212 -3.23 -1.36 -18.90
N TYR A 213 -4.42 -1.17 -19.48
CA TYR A 213 -4.88 -2.06 -20.54
C TYR A 213 -4.35 -1.65 -21.93
N THR A 214 -4.11 -0.36 -22.14
CA THR A 214 -3.61 0.20 -23.41
C THR A 214 -2.56 1.28 -23.20
N ALA A 215 -1.70 1.44 -24.21
CA ALA A 215 -0.85 2.62 -24.39
C ALA A 215 -0.94 3.11 -25.85
N GLY A 216 -1.16 4.41 -26.03
CA GLY A 216 -1.36 5.02 -27.36
C GLY A 216 -2.57 4.46 -28.13
N GLY A 217 -3.55 3.88 -27.44
CA GLY A 217 -4.71 3.23 -28.06
C GLY A 217 -4.49 1.78 -28.48
N TYR A 218 -3.33 1.20 -28.21
CA TYR A 218 -2.99 -0.18 -28.55
C TYR A 218 -2.79 -1.04 -27.30
N HIS A 219 -2.98 -2.35 -27.45
CA HIS A 219 -2.60 -3.33 -26.44
C HIS A 219 -1.19 -3.85 -26.74
N TRP A 220 -0.43 -4.15 -25.68
CA TRP A 220 1.00 -4.49 -25.80
C TRP A 220 1.31 -5.73 -24.98
N ARG A 221 2.08 -6.66 -25.56
CA ARG A 221 2.57 -7.87 -24.87
C ARG A 221 4.05 -8.08 -25.14
N LEU A 222 4.74 -8.78 -24.25
CA LEU A 222 6.08 -9.28 -24.55
C LEU A 222 6.03 -10.35 -25.62
N VAL A 223 7.10 -10.41 -26.42
CA VAL A 223 7.35 -11.54 -27.33
C VAL A 223 7.64 -12.82 -26.54
N ASP A 224 8.36 -12.71 -25.42
CA ASP A 224 8.69 -13.85 -24.55
C ASP A 224 7.46 -14.26 -23.70
N PRO A 225 6.88 -15.45 -23.94
CA PRO A 225 5.69 -15.90 -23.23
C PRO A 225 5.95 -16.23 -21.76
N ALA A 226 7.15 -16.68 -21.39
CA ALA A 226 7.48 -16.99 -20.00
C ALA A 226 7.58 -15.71 -19.16
N LEU A 227 8.21 -14.67 -19.72
CA LEU A 227 8.25 -13.35 -19.09
C LEU A 227 6.87 -12.70 -19.02
N GLN A 228 6.01 -12.92 -20.03
CA GLN A 228 4.63 -12.44 -20.02
C GLN A 228 3.80 -13.16 -18.96
N ALA A 229 3.94 -14.48 -18.81
CA ALA A 229 3.24 -15.28 -17.80
C ALA A 229 3.63 -14.84 -16.37
N ALA A 230 4.93 -14.66 -16.10
CA ALA A 230 5.41 -14.18 -14.80
C ALA A 230 4.87 -12.78 -14.43
N LYS A 231 4.62 -11.90 -15.44
CA LYS A 231 3.96 -10.61 -15.21
C LYS A 231 2.47 -10.78 -14.89
N LYS A 232 1.79 -11.71 -15.57
CA LYS A 232 0.37 -12.03 -15.35
C LYS A 232 0.12 -12.67 -13.98
N GLU A 233 0.98 -13.57 -13.51
CA GLU A 233 0.87 -14.17 -12.16
C GLU A 233 0.90 -13.11 -11.06
N LYS A 234 1.84 -12.16 -11.15
CA LYS A 234 1.91 -11.01 -10.22
C LYS A 234 0.68 -10.11 -10.30
N GLU A 235 0.12 -9.95 -11.49
CA GLU A 235 -1.13 -9.21 -11.68
C GLU A 235 -2.29 -9.92 -10.98
N ILE A 236 -2.42 -11.25 -11.13
CA ILE A 236 -3.45 -12.07 -10.47
C ILE A 236 -3.31 -11.99 -8.95
N GLU A 237 -2.10 -12.12 -8.41
CA GLU A 237 -1.82 -11.96 -6.97
C GLU A 237 -2.22 -10.56 -6.46
N THR A 238 -1.96 -9.52 -7.26
CA THR A 238 -2.37 -8.15 -6.93
C THR A 238 -3.89 -7.95 -7.09
N ALA A 239 -4.52 -8.65 -8.03
CA ALA A 239 -5.96 -8.56 -8.33
C ALA A 239 -6.82 -9.27 -7.29
N SER A 240 -6.39 -10.44 -6.80
CA SER A 240 -7.05 -11.14 -5.68
C SER A 240 -7.14 -10.23 -4.45
N ASN A 241 -6.08 -9.45 -4.16
CA ASN A 241 -6.09 -8.44 -3.10
C ASN A 241 -7.02 -7.23 -3.38
N LYS A 242 -7.57 -7.07 -4.59
CA LYS A 242 -8.50 -6.00 -5.01
C LYS A 242 -9.95 -6.45 -5.08
N GLU A 243 -10.25 -7.74 -4.95
CA GLU A 243 -11.62 -8.27 -5.01
C GLU A 243 -12.45 -7.94 -3.77
N PHE A 244 -11.81 -7.53 -2.67
CA PHE A 244 -12.47 -7.08 -1.45
C PHE A 244 -12.29 -5.58 -1.22
N ASN A 245 -13.39 -4.87 -0.99
CA ASN A 245 -13.37 -3.43 -0.72
C ASN A 245 -12.98 -3.10 0.73
N HIS A 246 -11.70 -3.26 1.07
CA HIS A 246 -11.16 -3.00 2.42
C HIS A 246 -11.51 -1.60 2.95
N SER A 247 -11.44 -0.57 2.11
CA SER A 247 -11.73 0.80 2.54
C SER A 247 -13.19 0.98 2.97
N LEU A 248 -14.12 0.34 2.27
CA LEU A 248 -15.53 0.38 2.64
C LEU A 248 -15.80 -0.46 3.89
N TRP A 249 -15.16 -1.62 4.01
CA TRP A 249 -15.25 -2.49 5.20
C TRP A 249 -14.80 -1.76 6.47
N GLU A 250 -13.67 -1.04 6.43
CA GLU A 250 -13.21 -0.22 7.55
C GLU A 250 -14.22 0.86 7.94
N LYS A 251 -14.76 1.58 6.94
CA LYS A 251 -15.77 2.64 7.17
C LYS A 251 -17.10 2.10 7.65
N ALA A 252 -17.44 0.87 7.30
CA ALA A 252 -18.64 0.18 7.77
C ALA A 252 -18.51 -0.29 9.24
N GLY A 253 -17.34 -0.14 9.86
CA GLY A 253 -17.12 -0.55 11.25
C GLY A 253 -16.49 -1.94 11.39
N LYS A 254 -15.84 -2.44 10.33
CA LYS A 254 -15.18 -3.76 10.31
C LYS A 254 -16.11 -4.90 10.74
N PRO A 255 -17.30 -5.05 10.12
CA PRO A 255 -18.18 -6.16 10.44
C PRO A 255 -17.46 -7.49 10.23
N GLU A 256 -17.82 -8.51 11.00
CA GLU A 256 -17.34 -9.87 10.76
C GLU A 256 -17.85 -10.34 9.41
N VAL A 257 -16.95 -10.81 8.55
CA VAL A 257 -17.24 -11.23 7.19
C VAL A 257 -16.62 -12.60 6.99
N ASP A 258 -17.44 -13.56 6.59
CA ASP A 258 -16.97 -14.84 6.09
C ASP A 258 -16.22 -14.63 4.77
N LYS A 259 -14.99 -15.13 4.70
CA LYS A 259 -14.14 -15.01 3.51
C LYS A 259 -14.71 -15.77 2.33
N GLU A 260 -15.49 -16.82 2.57
CA GLU A 260 -16.14 -17.62 1.52
C GLU A 260 -17.44 -16.97 1.02
N LEU A 261 -18.01 -16.04 1.78
CA LEU A 261 -19.26 -15.36 1.46
C LEU A 261 -19.15 -13.84 1.62
N ILE A 262 -18.38 -13.21 0.72
CA ILE A 262 -18.20 -11.76 0.71
C ILE A 262 -19.54 -11.07 0.39
N PRO A 263 -20.05 -10.17 1.26
CA PRO A 263 -21.27 -9.43 1.00
C PRO A 263 -21.21 -8.63 -0.31
N PRO A 264 -22.32 -8.52 -1.07
CA PRO A 264 -22.32 -7.86 -2.38
C PRO A 264 -21.73 -6.44 -2.39
N TYR A 265 -21.96 -5.66 -1.33
CA TYR A 265 -21.45 -4.29 -1.24
C TYR A 265 -19.92 -4.18 -1.02
N LEU A 266 -19.28 -5.27 -0.57
CA LEU A 266 -17.83 -5.39 -0.40
C LEU A 266 -17.15 -6.14 -1.55
N ASN A 267 -17.91 -6.90 -2.34
CA ASN A 267 -17.40 -7.74 -3.41
C ASN A 267 -17.13 -6.94 -4.70
N LEU A 268 -15.85 -6.86 -5.07
CA LEU A 268 -15.32 -6.22 -6.27
C LEU A 268 -14.88 -7.21 -7.36
N SER A 269 -15.05 -8.52 -7.16
CA SER A 269 -14.83 -9.54 -8.21
C SER A 269 -15.70 -9.24 -9.43
N LEU A 270 -15.36 -9.73 -10.62
CA LEU A 270 -16.25 -9.68 -11.79
C LEU A 270 -17.24 -10.85 -11.83
N ASP A 271 -17.02 -11.88 -11.01
CA ASP A 271 -17.86 -13.06 -10.95
C ASP A 271 -19.26 -12.71 -10.43
N ASP A 272 -20.25 -13.37 -11.02
CA ASP A 272 -21.65 -13.22 -10.63
C ASP A 272 -21.92 -14.02 -9.36
N MET A 273 -22.69 -13.44 -8.46
CA MET A 273 -23.10 -14.09 -7.22
C MET A 273 -24.36 -14.95 -7.44
N LYS A 274 -24.60 -15.91 -6.55
CA LYS A 274 -25.80 -16.76 -6.61
C LYS A 274 -27.09 -15.92 -6.61
N GLY A 275 -27.90 -16.05 -7.68
CA GLY A 275 -29.16 -15.30 -7.84
C GLY A 275 -29.00 -13.85 -8.27
N GLU A 276 -27.79 -13.44 -8.66
CA GLU A 276 -27.52 -12.11 -9.19
C GLU A 276 -28.03 -11.95 -10.63
N ARG A 277 -28.67 -10.81 -10.89
CA ARG A 277 -29.21 -10.42 -12.19
C ARG A 277 -28.85 -8.97 -12.46
N TRP A 278 -28.38 -8.69 -13.67
CA TRP A 278 -27.92 -7.37 -14.10
C TRP A 278 -28.95 -6.66 -14.96
N ALA A 279 -29.09 -5.35 -14.76
CA ALA A 279 -29.95 -4.47 -15.54
C ALA A 279 -29.16 -3.26 -16.07
N ASN A 280 -29.46 -2.85 -17.30
CA ASN A 280 -28.89 -1.64 -17.89
C ASN A 280 -29.52 -0.38 -17.26
N LEU A 281 -28.69 0.64 -17.03
CA LEU A 281 -29.16 1.94 -16.56
C LEU A 281 -29.60 2.80 -17.76
N THR A 282 -30.87 3.19 -17.85
CA THR A 282 -31.46 3.88 -19.01
C THR A 282 -30.65 5.10 -19.47
N HIS A 283 -30.23 5.98 -18.56
CA HIS A 283 -29.44 7.18 -18.91
C HIS A 283 -27.93 6.91 -19.06
N TYR A 284 -27.47 5.69 -18.79
CA TYR A 284 -26.07 5.25 -18.81
C TYR A 284 -25.90 3.96 -19.63
N GLN A 285 -26.77 3.73 -20.61
CA GLN A 285 -26.70 2.55 -21.49
C GLN A 285 -25.32 2.44 -22.14
N GLY A 286 -24.78 1.22 -22.19
CA GLY A 286 -23.45 0.94 -22.70
C GLY A 286 -22.29 1.38 -21.79
N LEU A 287 -22.56 2.01 -20.64
CA LEU A 287 -21.53 2.48 -19.70
C LEU A 287 -21.57 1.74 -18.36
N TYR A 288 -22.76 1.48 -17.84
CA TYR A 288 -22.94 0.89 -16.51
C TYR A 288 -24.14 -0.06 -16.45
N GLN A 289 -24.02 -1.08 -15.61
CA GLN A 289 -25.09 -1.99 -15.21
C GLN A 289 -25.22 -2.01 -13.68
N VAL A 290 -26.42 -2.27 -13.19
CA VAL A 290 -26.71 -2.47 -11.76
C VAL A 290 -27.29 -3.85 -11.54
N SER A 291 -26.87 -4.51 -10.48
CA SER A 291 -27.37 -5.82 -10.07
C SER A 291 -28.50 -5.68 -9.07
N ASN A 292 -29.39 -6.67 -9.02
CA ASN A 292 -30.46 -6.77 -8.01
C ASN A 292 -29.94 -6.85 -6.56
N LEU A 293 -28.66 -7.17 -6.37
CA LEU A 293 -27.96 -7.18 -5.07
C LEU A 293 -27.28 -5.84 -4.74
N GLY A 294 -27.38 -4.85 -5.64
CA GLY A 294 -26.83 -3.51 -5.44
C GLY A 294 -25.36 -3.33 -5.85
N ARG A 295 -24.75 -4.32 -6.51
CA ARG A 295 -23.46 -4.15 -7.19
C ARG A 295 -23.64 -3.30 -8.44
N VAL A 296 -22.61 -2.53 -8.80
CA VAL A 296 -22.63 -1.68 -9.99
C VAL A 296 -21.41 -2.00 -10.83
N LYS A 297 -21.65 -2.48 -12.05
CA LYS A 297 -20.62 -2.85 -13.02
C LYS A 297 -20.43 -1.69 -13.98
N LYS A 298 -19.18 -1.29 -14.22
CA LYS A 298 -18.82 -0.40 -15.32
C LYS A 298 -18.39 -1.28 -16.49
N LEU A 299 -19.02 -1.05 -17.65
CA LEU A 299 -18.72 -1.81 -18.86
C LEU A 299 -17.40 -1.36 -19.49
N ALA A 300 -16.77 -2.26 -20.23
CA ALA A 300 -15.50 -1.98 -20.89
C ALA A 300 -15.72 -0.93 -21.98
N GLY A 301 -14.79 0.00 -22.10
CA GLY A 301 -14.96 1.08 -23.06
C GLY A 301 -13.83 2.10 -23.07
N TRP A 302 -13.87 2.92 -24.13
CA TRP A 302 -12.98 4.07 -24.26
C TRP A 302 -13.37 5.19 -23.30
N SER A 303 -12.40 5.64 -22.51
CA SER A 303 -12.54 6.82 -21.67
C SER A 303 -11.69 7.96 -22.20
N SER A 304 -12.30 9.14 -22.38
CA SER A 304 -11.58 10.36 -22.74
C SER A 304 -10.91 10.95 -21.50
N ALA A 305 -9.63 10.64 -21.30
CA ALA A 305 -8.81 11.26 -20.26
C ALA A 305 -8.17 12.57 -20.76
N THR A 306 -7.62 13.37 -19.84
CA THR A 306 -6.95 14.65 -20.13
C THR A 306 -5.73 14.50 -21.05
N ARG A 307 -5.15 13.29 -21.13
CA ARG A 307 -3.93 12.97 -21.91
C ARG A 307 -4.16 11.97 -23.05
N GLY A 308 -5.41 11.78 -23.48
CA GLY A 308 -5.75 10.88 -24.59
C GLY A 308 -6.84 9.85 -24.25
N LYS A 309 -7.20 9.01 -25.24
CA LYS A 309 -8.17 7.92 -25.07
C LYS A 309 -7.48 6.72 -24.42
N ILE A 310 -8.05 6.21 -23.34
CA ILE A 310 -7.58 5.00 -22.65
C ILE A 310 -8.74 4.00 -22.65
N TRP A 311 -8.47 2.74 -22.96
CA TRP A 311 -9.45 1.67 -22.78
C TRP A 311 -9.45 1.22 -21.32
N LEU A 312 -10.62 1.16 -20.71
CA LEU A 312 -10.80 0.62 -19.38
C LEU A 312 -11.55 -0.71 -19.48
N PRO A 313 -11.03 -1.79 -18.87
CA PRO A 313 -11.75 -3.05 -18.81
C PRO A 313 -12.98 -2.92 -17.89
N GLU A 314 -13.82 -3.94 -17.93
CA GLU A 314 -14.94 -4.08 -17.01
C GLU A 314 -14.45 -4.10 -15.57
N GLN A 315 -15.22 -3.50 -14.68
CA GLN A 315 -14.93 -3.53 -13.24
C GLN A 315 -16.20 -3.35 -12.43
N ILE A 316 -16.24 -3.98 -11.24
CA ILE A 316 -17.23 -3.62 -10.23
C ILE A 316 -16.79 -2.34 -9.52
N MET A 317 -17.71 -1.39 -9.48
CA MET A 317 -17.47 -0.07 -8.93
C MET A 317 -17.46 -0.13 -7.40
N ALA A 318 -16.36 0.33 -6.80
CA ALA A 318 -16.30 0.51 -5.36
C ALA A 318 -17.36 1.49 -4.87
N LEU A 319 -18.21 1.01 -3.96
CA LEU A 319 -19.27 1.79 -3.35
C LEU A 319 -18.72 2.74 -2.28
N ARG A 320 -19.51 3.77 -1.97
CA ARG A 320 -19.23 4.76 -0.93
C ARG A 320 -20.29 4.73 0.15
N LEU A 321 -19.84 4.66 1.40
CA LEU A 321 -20.67 4.87 2.57
C LEU A 321 -20.77 6.38 2.86
N ASN A 322 -21.98 6.92 2.85
CA ASN A 322 -22.24 8.30 3.23
C ASN A 322 -23.16 8.37 4.45
N SER A 323 -23.14 9.51 5.12
CA SER A 323 -24.10 9.88 6.15
C SER A 323 -25.27 10.66 5.56
N GLY A 324 -26.47 10.37 6.05
CA GLY A 324 -27.68 11.14 5.82
C GLY A 324 -27.61 12.52 6.47
N LYS A 325 -28.50 13.42 6.04
CA LYS A 325 -28.54 14.79 6.57
C LYS A 325 -29.25 14.88 7.92
N THR A 326 -30.16 13.96 8.21
CA THR A 326 -30.94 13.94 9.45
C THR A 326 -30.29 13.03 10.49
N LYS A 327 -30.28 13.52 11.73
CA LYS A 327 -29.89 12.75 12.91
C LYS A 327 -31.14 12.10 13.51
N ASP A 328 -31.02 10.86 13.97
CA ASP A 328 -32.04 10.23 14.80
C ASP A 328 -32.07 10.86 16.21
N SER A 329 -32.99 10.36 17.06
CA SER A 329 -33.16 10.81 18.44
C SER A 329 -31.92 10.63 19.31
N GLU A 330 -31.00 9.75 18.91
CA GLU A 330 -29.75 9.44 19.60
C GLU A 330 -28.55 10.20 18.98
N GLY A 331 -28.82 11.08 18.01
CA GLY A 331 -27.80 11.92 17.37
C GLY A 331 -27.04 11.24 16.21
N HIS A 332 -27.39 10.01 15.84
CA HIS A 332 -26.75 9.27 14.74
C HIS A 332 -27.36 9.65 13.39
N THR A 333 -26.50 9.85 12.39
CA THR A 333 -26.95 10.07 11.01
C THR A 333 -27.13 8.75 10.29
N GLY A 334 -28.30 8.53 9.69
CA GLY A 334 -28.58 7.30 8.94
C GLY A 334 -27.59 7.11 7.79
N ARG A 335 -26.93 5.96 7.70
CA ARG A 335 -25.91 5.68 6.66
C ARG A 335 -26.55 5.11 5.40
N TYR A 336 -25.98 5.37 4.23
CA TYR A 336 -26.42 4.77 2.96
C TYR A 336 -25.26 4.57 1.97
N LEU A 337 -25.41 3.58 1.10
CA LEU A 337 -24.47 3.31 0.02
C LEU A 337 -24.78 4.12 -1.25
N SER A 338 -23.73 4.54 -1.93
CA SER A 338 -23.80 5.25 -3.21
C SER A 338 -22.67 4.88 -4.14
N VAL A 339 -22.85 5.13 -5.43
CA VAL A 339 -21.83 5.00 -6.46
C VAL A 339 -21.68 6.32 -7.20
N ASN A 340 -20.50 6.56 -7.76
CA ASN A 340 -20.31 7.64 -8.72
C ASN A 340 -20.38 7.10 -10.14
N LEU A 341 -21.32 7.61 -10.92
CA LEU A 341 -21.42 7.35 -12.34
C LEU A 341 -20.85 8.53 -13.11
N THR A 342 -20.11 8.26 -14.19
CA THR A 342 -19.48 9.29 -15.01
C THR A 342 -19.98 9.17 -16.44
N LYS A 343 -20.51 10.27 -17.00
CA LYS A 343 -20.92 10.37 -18.40
C LYS A 343 -20.53 11.76 -18.92
N ASN A 344 -19.93 11.85 -20.10
CA ASN A 344 -19.52 13.12 -20.72
C ASN A 344 -18.66 14.01 -19.79
N ARG A 345 -17.71 13.40 -19.06
CA ARG A 345 -16.86 14.05 -18.03
C ARG A 345 -17.62 14.63 -16.82
N GLN A 346 -18.95 14.51 -16.78
CA GLN A 346 -19.75 14.86 -15.62
C GLN A 346 -19.90 13.65 -14.72
N LYS A 347 -19.69 13.88 -13.42
CA LYS A 347 -19.75 12.85 -12.39
C LYS A 347 -21.00 13.09 -11.54
N LYS A 348 -21.86 12.08 -11.45
CA LYS A 348 -23.08 12.11 -10.64
C LYS A 348 -23.03 11.01 -9.59
N GLN A 349 -23.26 11.38 -8.33
CA GLN A 349 -23.37 10.43 -7.23
C GLN A 349 -24.83 9.99 -7.07
N ILE A 350 -25.08 8.69 -7.07
CA ILE A 350 -26.43 8.13 -6.96
C ILE A 350 -26.46 7.06 -5.86
N SER A 351 -27.51 7.05 -5.04
CA SER A 351 -27.75 6.02 -4.02
C SER A 351 -28.01 4.66 -4.67
N ILE A 352 -27.44 3.59 -4.10
CA ILE A 352 -27.65 2.22 -4.60
C ILE A 352 -29.10 1.80 -4.47
N ALA A 353 -29.77 2.13 -3.37
CA ALA A 353 -31.18 1.82 -3.18
C ALA A 353 -32.07 2.43 -4.29
N ARG A 354 -31.75 3.63 -4.76
CA ARG A 354 -32.45 4.27 -5.89
C ARG A 354 -32.24 3.52 -7.20
N LEU A 355 -31.00 3.10 -7.47
CA LEU A 355 -30.66 2.34 -8.68
C LEU A 355 -31.38 0.99 -8.70
N VAL A 356 -31.32 0.24 -7.60
CA VAL A 356 -31.96 -1.08 -7.49
C VAL A 356 -33.47 -0.96 -7.63
N TYR A 357 -34.09 0.00 -6.93
CA TYR A 357 -35.55 0.22 -7.05
C TYR A 357 -35.96 0.57 -8.48
N CYS A 358 -35.24 1.51 -9.12
CA CYS A 358 -35.56 1.96 -10.48
C CYS A 358 -35.45 0.84 -11.52
N CYS A 359 -34.51 -0.10 -11.35
CA CYS A 359 -34.25 -1.15 -12.32
C CYS A 359 -35.04 -2.44 -12.08
N PHE A 360 -35.43 -2.74 -10.84
CA PHE A 360 -35.99 -4.05 -10.49
C PHE A 360 -37.36 -3.98 -9.79
N VAL A 361 -37.83 -2.79 -9.39
CA VAL A 361 -39.13 -2.61 -8.73
C VAL A 361 -40.07 -1.77 -9.59
N ALA A 362 -39.73 -0.50 -9.82
CA ALA A 362 -40.52 0.39 -10.67
C ALA A 362 -39.67 1.57 -11.18
N PRO A 363 -39.83 1.98 -12.46
CA PRO A 363 -39.10 3.12 -13.02
C PRO A 363 -39.54 4.43 -12.36
N PHE A 364 -38.58 5.32 -12.07
CA PHE A 364 -38.85 6.68 -11.60
C PHE A 364 -37.67 7.61 -11.95
N ASP A 365 -37.87 8.92 -11.86
CA ASP A 365 -36.79 9.87 -12.13
C ASP A 365 -35.71 9.84 -11.03
N LEU A 366 -34.54 9.31 -11.38
CA LEU A 366 -33.37 9.27 -10.51
C LEU A 366 -32.84 10.67 -10.14
N ALA A 367 -33.22 11.73 -10.85
CA ALA A 367 -32.90 13.11 -10.50
C ALA A 367 -33.86 13.73 -9.47
N ASP A 368 -35.05 13.17 -9.28
CA ASP A 368 -36.04 13.71 -8.35
C ASP A 368 -35.57 13.57 -6.89
N ARG A 369 -35.37 14.72 -6.24
CA ARG A 369 -34.90 14.84 -4.85
C ARG A 369 -36.04 14.76 -3.84
N ASN A 370 -37.30 14.85 -4.28
CA ASN A 370 -38.48 14.75 -3.44
C ASN A 370 -38.88 13.31 -3.16
N LEU A 371 -38.33 12.35 -3.90
CA LEU A 371 -38.54 10.93 -3.69
C LEU A 371 -37.35 10.29 -2.97
N VAL A 372 -37.62 9.41 -2.02
CA VAL A 372 -36.62 8.67 -1.25
C VAL A 372 -36.97 7.19 -1.28
N VAL A 373 -35.98 6.35 -1.56
CA VAL A 373 -36.10 4.91 -1.38
C VAL A 373 -35.62 4.55 0.02
N ILE A 374 -36.51 4.06 0.85
CA ILE A 374 -36.18 3.51 2.17
C ILE A 374 -35.85 2.03 1.99
N SER A 375 -34.75 1.61 2.60
CA SER A 375 -34.39 0.21 2.78
C SER A 375 -34.40 -0.16 4.26
N GLN A 376 -34.88 -1.36 4.59
CA GLN A 376 -34.73 -1.92 5.94
C GLN A 376 -33.26 -2.15 6.30
N ASN A 377 -32.40 -2.47 5.31
CA ASN A 377 -30.96 -2.57 5.48
C ASN A 377 -30.23 -1.68 4.45
N PRO A 378 -29.74 -0.49 4.86
CA PRO A 378 -29.08 0.45 3.96
C PRO A 378 -27.79 -0.05 3.29
N LEU A 379 -27.19 -1.11 3.84
CA LEU A 379 -25.97 -1.74 3.31
C LEU A 379 -26.27 -2.90 2.35
N LEU A 380 -27.49 -3.47 2.41
CA LEU A 380 -27.94 -4.58 1.56
C LEU A 380 -29.34 -4.26 0.99
N PRO A 381 -29.46 -3.30 0.07
CA PRO A 381 -30.73 -3.00 -0.57
C PRO A 381 -31.14 -4.14 -1.52
N SER A 382 -31.94 -5.08 -1.02
CA SER A 382 -32.57 -6.13 -1.83
C SER A 382 -33.94 -5.69 -2.34
N THR A 383 -34.35 -6.21 -3.49
CA THR A 383 -35.62 -5.86 -4.16
C THR A 383 -36.85 -5.96 -3.25
N ASN A 384 -36.84 -6.89 -2.30
CA ASN A 384 -37.99 -7.18 -1.43
C ASN A 384 -38.13 -6.17 -0.27
N ASN A 385 -37.11 -5.34 -0.02
CA ASN A 385 -37.01 -4.49 1.16
C ASN A 385 -36.95 -3.00 0.83
N LEU A 386 -37.36 -2.59 -0.38
CA LEU A 386 -37.31 -1.19 -0.85
C LEU A 386 -38.70 -0.59 -1.03
N GLN A 387 -38.92 0.59 -0.44
CA GLN A 387 -40.14 1.38 -0.63
C GLN A 387 -39.80 2.78 -1.10
N LEU A 388 -40.46 3.25 -2.17
CA LEU A 388 -40.37 4.63 -2.64
C LEU A 388 -41.44 5.46 -1.93
N ILE A 389 -41.00 6.51 -1.23
CA ILE A 389 -41.88 7.47 -0.56
C ILE A 389 -41.43 8.90 -0.82
N SER A 390 -42.30 9.88 -0.58
CA SER A 390 -41.91 11.28 -0.63
C SER A 390 -41.09 11.68 0.61
N VAL A 391 -40.28 12.73 0.49
CA VAL A 391 -39.55 13.34 1.62
C VAL A 391 -40.53 13.78 2.72
N LYS A 392 -41.74 14.22 2.36
CA LYS A 392 -42.80 14.59 3.30
C LYS A 392 -43.25 13.37 4.11
N GLN A 393 -43.63 12.29 3.43
CA GLN A 393 -44.03 11.02 4.07
C GLN A 393 -42.92 10.43 4.94
N ARG A 394 -41.65 10.60 4.55
CA ARG A 394 -40.51 10.17 5.37
C ARG A 394 -40.46 10.91 6.70
N LYS A 395 -40.58 12.24 6.66
CA LYS A 395 -40.58 13.08 7.87
C LYS A 395 -41.76 12.74 8.78
N GLU A 396 -42.94 12.51 8.20
CA GLU A 396 -44.13 12.08 8.95
C GLU A 396 -43.90 10.75 9.67
N ARG A 397 -43.30 9.74 9.00
CA ARG A 397 -42.95 8.45 9.63
C ARG A 397 -41.87 8.59 10.70
N GLU A 398 -40.86 9.43 10.49
CA GLU A 398 -39.82 9.70 11.49
C GLU A 398 -40.41 10.41 12.73
N ASN A 399 -41.31 11.37 12.53
CA ASN A 399 -42.01 12.06 13.62
C ASN A 399 -42.96 11.12 14.39
N ALA A 400 -43.74 10.29 13.69
CA ALA A 400 -44.63 9.31 14.32
C ALA A 400 -43.85 8.29 15.18
N ARG A 401 -42.68 7.84 14.71
CA ARG A 401 -41.78 6.97 15.50
C ARG A 401 -41.19 7.65 16.73
N ARG A 402 -40.89 8.95 16.65
CA ARG A 402 -40.43 9.75 17.81
C ARG A 402 -41.51 9.86 18.87
N LEU A 403 -42.73 10.23 18.46
CA LEU A 403 -43.90 10.31 19.33
C LEU A 403 -44.22 8.96 19.99
N GLN A 404 -44.15 7.85 19.26
CA GLN A 404 -44.33 6.52 19.84
C GLN A 404 -43.26 6.15 20.87
N LYS A 405 -41.99 6.53 20.65
CA LYS A 405 -40.91 6.30 21.64
C LYS A 405 -41.09 7.17 22.89
N GLU A 406 -41.57 8.41 22.75
CA GLU A 406 -41.83 9.32 23.88
C GLU A 406 -43.03 8.87 24.74
N VAL A 407 -43.97 8.10 24.18
CA VAL A 407 -45.12 7.53 24.92
C VAL A 407 -44.78 6.22 25.63
N LEU A 408 -43.65 5.58 25.29
CA LEU A 408 -43.18 4.31 25.85
C LEU A 408 -42.08 4.47 26.92
N VAL A 409 -41.70 5.72 27.24
CA VAL A 409 -40.84 6.12 28.36
C VAL A 409 -41.72 6.77 29.42
#